data_AF-A0A2D8TRU0-F1
#
_entry.id   AF-A0A2D8TRU0-F1
#
_cell.length_a   1.000
_cell.length_b   1.000
_cell.length_c   1.000
_cell.angle_alpha   90.00
_cell.angle_beta   90.00
_cell.angle_gamma   90.00
#
_symmetry.space_group_name_H-M   'P 1'
#
loop_
_entity.id
_entity.type
_entity.pdbx_description
1 polymer ?
#
loop_
_entity_poly.entity_id
_entity_poly.type
_entity_poly.pdbx_seq_one_letter_code
_entity_poly.pdbx_strand_id
1 'polypeptide(L)'
;MADNAQALGRYCRYETCLPPRLSELAILTTARIWDAAYEWQAHLQPALEAGLSEEVIVALGEDATPAFHSPDEELVYSFTRELNLTRSVSDDLYARTVAELGPDATVDLVGILGYYSLISMTIKAFDVSPPDGG
;
A
#
# COMPACT_ATOMS: atom_id res chain seq x y z
N MET A 1 20.59 8.28 -5.55
CA MET A 1 19.51 7.69 -4.74
C MET A 1 18.14 8.06 -5.30
N ALA A 2 17.85 9.37 -5.47
CA ALA A 2 16.59 9.84 -6.04
C ALA A 2 16.21 9.17 -7.38
N ASP A 3 17.13 9.10 -8.35
CA ASP A 3 16.87 8.49 -9.66
C ASP A 3 16.50 7.00 -9.57
N ASN A 4 17.17 6.26 -8.67
CA ASN A 4 16.88 4.83 -8.46
C ASN A 4 15.50 4.64 -7.81
N ALA A 5 15.15 5.49 -6.84
CA ALA A 5 13.83 5.47 -6.22
C ALA A 5 12.74 5.84 -7.24
N GLN A 6 12.98 6.83 -8.11
CA GLN A 6 12.05 7.18 -9.18
C GLN A 6 11.84 6.05 -10.17
N ALA A 7 12.90 5.31 -10.54
CA ALA A 7 12.79 4.16 -11.42
C ALA A 7 11.93 3.05 -10.80
N LEU A 8 12.15 2.72 -9.53
CA LEU A 8 11.32 1.75 -8.81
C LEU A 8 9.87 2.26 -8.67
N GLY A 9 9.67 3.53 -8.35
CA GLY A 9 8.34 4.14 -8.25
C GLY A 9 7.58 4.15 -9.58
N ARG A 10 8.29 4.29 -10.71
CA ARG A 10 7.69 4.15 -12.05
C ARG A 10 7.21 2.72 -12.27
N TYR A 11 8.03 1.74 -11.91
CA TYR A 11 7.65 0.32 -12.00
C TYR A 11 6.41 0.03 -11.15
N CYS A 12 6.45 0.39 -9.85
CA CYS A 12 5.34 0.16 -8.92
C CYS A 12 4.01 0.79 -9.36
N ARG A 13 4.03 1.90 -10.11
CA ARG A 13 2.80 2.59 -10.57
C ARG A 13 2.28 2.13 -11.92
N TYR A 14 3.16 1.73 -12.84
CA TYR A 14 2.79 1.55 -14.24
C TYR A 14 3.17 0.20 -14.84
N GLU A 15 4.08 -0.54 -14.21
CA GLU A 15 4.62 -1.80 -14.74
C GLU A 15 4.35 -2.99 -13.82
N THR A 16 3.77 -2.76 -12.64
CA THR A 16 3.34 -3.79 -11.68
C THR A 16 2.28 -4.72 -12.27
N CYS A 17 2.36 -5.99 -11.91
CA CYS A 17 1.35 -7.02 -12.17
C CYS A 17 0.15 -6.89 -11.22
N LEU A 18 0.25 -6.08 -10.16
CA LEU A 18 -0.80 -5.88 -9.18
C LEU A 18 -1.86 -4.90 -9.72
N PRO A 19 -3.16 -5.26 -9.74
CA PRO A 19 -4.22 -4.36 -10.16
C PRO A 19 -4.16 -3.01 -9.43
N PRO A 20 -4.49 -1.87 -10.09
CA PRO A 20 -4.41 -0.54 -9.47
C PRO A 20 -5.11 -0.45 -8.11
N ARG A 21 -6.31 -1.05 -7.97
CA ARG A 21 -7.07 -1.11 -6.72
C ARG A 21 -6.26 -1.69 -5.55
N LEU A 22 -5.55 -2.79 -5.81
CA LEU A 22 -4.76 -3.51 -4.81
C LEU A 22 -3.44 -2.78 -4.52
N SER A 23 -2.82 -2.18 -5.54
CA SER A 23 -1.65 -1.31 -5.36
C SER A 23 -1.99 -0.11 -4.45
N GLU A 24 -3.09 0.60 -4.73
CA GLU A 24 -3.53 1.73 -3.92
C GLU A 24 -3.93 1.32 -2.49
N LEU A 25 -4.57 0.16 -2.31
CA LEU A 25 -4.83 -0.40 -0.98
C LEU A 25 -3.54 -0.65 -0.19
N ALA A 26 -2.52 -1.25 -0.80
CA ALA A 26 -1.22 -1.49 -0.18
C ALA A 26 -0.52 -0.16 0.20
N ILE A 27 -0.63 0.84 -0.68
CA ILE A 27 -0.07 2.19 -0.48
C ILE A 27 -0.74 2.88 0.71
N LEU A 28 -2.08 3.01 0.70
CA LEU A 28 -2.81 3.67 1.78
C LEU A 28 -2.62 2.97 3.12
N THR A 29 -2.60 1.63 3.13
CA THR A 29 -2.34 0.86 4.35
C THR A 29 -0.92 1.13 4.87
N THR A 30 0.08 1.20 3.99
CA THR A 30 1.47 1.54 4.38
C THR A 30 1.57 2.97 4.91
N ALA A 31 0.98 3.93 4.21
CA ALA A 31 0.96 5.33 4.62
C ALA A 31 0.30 5.52 5.99
N ARG A 32 -0.78 4.77 6.27
CA ARG A 32 -1.44 4.77 7.58
C ARG A 32 -0.51 4.25 8.68
N ILE A 33 0.18 3.12 8.45
CA ILE A 33 1.12 2.51 9.42
C ILE A 33 2.24 3.48 9.79
N TRP A 34 2.73 4.28 8.84
CA TRP A 34 3.79 5.25 9.06
C TRP A 34 3.32 6.62 9.55
N ASP A 35 2.00 6.84 9.69
CA ASP A 35 1.39 8.16 9.88
C ASP A 35 1.94 9.21 8.89
N ALA A 36 2.03 8.83 7.61
CA ALA A 36 2.58 9.64 6.53
C ALA A 36 1.45 10.44 5.82
N ALA A 37 1.02 11.54 6.44
CA ALA A 37 -0.13 12.32 5.98
C ALA A 37 0.00 12.83 4.53
N TYR A 38 1.20 13.25 4.09
CA TYR A 38 1.43 13.67 2.71
C TYR A 38 1.12 12.54 1.72
N GLU A 39 1.64 11.34 1.99
CA GLU A 39 1.46 10.17 1.13
C GLU A 39 0.01 9.70 1.12
N TRP A 40 -0.62 9.67 2.30
CA TRP A 40 -2.04 9.38 2.44
C TRP A 40 -2.88 10.30 1.53
N GLN A 41 -2.72 11.62 1.66
CA GLN A 41 -3.48 12.60 0.88
C GLN A 41 -3.21 12.46 -0.63
N ALA A 42 -1.97 12.22 -1.03
CA ALA A 42 -1.60 12.06 -2.43
C ALA A 42 -2.25 10.82 -3.09
N HIS A 43 -2.65 9.83 -2.30
CA HIS A 43 -3.17 8.56 -2.78
C HIS A 43 -4.68 8.34 -2.56
N LEU A 44 -5.40 9.28 -1.91
CA LEU A 44 -6.85 9.20 -1.76
C LEU A 44 -7.59 9.19 -3.12
N GLN A 45 -7.33 10.19 -3.96
CA GLN A 45 -7.98 10.31 -5.26
C GLN A 45 -7.59 9.14 -6.20
N PRO A 46 -6.31 8.75 -6.33
CA PRO A 46 -5.93 7.55 -7.06
C PRO A 46 -6.63 6.27 -6.59
N ALA A 47 -6.79 6.06 -5.28
CA ALA A 47 -7.46 4.88 -4.75
C ALA A 47 -8.94 4.82 -5.15
N LEU A 48 -9.64 5.97 -5.09
CA LEU A 48 -11.03 6.09 -5.55
C LEU A 48 -11.14 5.81 -7.06
N GLU A 49 -10.26 6.40 -7.87
CA GLU A 49 -10.23 6.19 -9.32
C GLU A 49 -9.91 4.74 -9.71
N ALA A 50 -9.11 4.05 -8.89
CA ALA A 50 -8.78 2.64 -9.04
C ALA A 50 -9.94 1.71 -8.62
N GLY A 51 -11.00 2.25 -8.01
CA GLY A 51 -12.20 1.52 -7.60
C GLY A 51 -12.13 0.91 -6.21
N LEU A 52 -11.23 1.39 -5.34
CA LEU A 52 -11.28 1.06 -3.91
C LEU A 52 -12.49 1.75 -3.27
N SER A 53 -13.23 1.04 -2.42
CA SER A 53 -14.47 1.59 -1.85
C SER A 53 -14.18 2.70 -0.82
N GLU A 54 -15.07 3.68 -0.74
CA GLU A 54 -14.97 4.76 0.26
C GLU A 54 -14.97 4.19 1.69
N GLU A 55 -15.74 3.14 1.95
CA GLU A 55 -15.80 2.48 3.25
C GLU A 55 -14.44 1.90 3.66
N VAL A 56 -13.71 1.31 2.71
CA VAL A 56 -12.36 0.80 2.95
C VAL A 56 -11.40 1.95 3.27
N ILE A 57 -11.43 3.02 2.48
CA ILE A 57 -10.56 4.19 2.68
C ILE A 57 -10.83 4.85 4.03
N VAL A 58 -12.10 5.02 4.40
CA VAL A 58 -12.50 5.59 5.70
C VAL A 58 -12.01 4.71 6.85
N ALA A 59 -12.25 3.40 6.79
CA ALA A 59 -11.79 2.48 7.83
C ALA A 59 -10.27 2.51 8.00
N LEU A 60 -9.51 2.51 6.89
CA LEU A 60 -8.06 2.67 6.93
C LEU A 60 -7.64 4.00 7.58
N GLY A 61 -8.32 5.11 7.25
CA GLY A 61 -8.03 6.43 7.83
C GLY A 61 -8.23 6.46 9.35
N GLU A 62 -9.23 5.73 9.85
CA GLU A 62 -9.52 5.57 11.27
C GLU A 62 -8.60 4.55 11.99
N ASP A 63 -7.67 3.91 11.27
CA ASP A 63 -6.91 2.72 11.71
C ASP A 63 -7.83 1.59 12.20
N ALA A 64 -9.03 1.51 11.64
CA ALA A 64 -9.93 0.38 11.80
C ALA A 64 -9.61 -0.69 10.75
N THR A 65 -9.98 -1.94 11.04
CA THR A 65 -9.91 -3.01 10.04
C THR A 65 -11.10 -2.89 9.09
N PRO A 66 -10.89 -2.68 7.78
CA PRO A 66 -11.99 -2.61 6.83
C PRO A 66 -12.75 -3.93 6.72
N ALA A 67 -14.04 -3.83 6.41
CA ALA A 67 -14.82 -4.99 5.98
C ALA A 67 -14.62 -5.17 4.47
N PHE A 68 -13.91 -6.22 4.07
CA PHE A 68 -13.67 -6.51 2.66
C PHE A 68 -14.76 -7.40 2.09
N HIS A 69 -15.20 -7.08 0.87
CA HIS A 69 -16.08 -7.94 0.08
C HIS A 69 -15.30 -8.76 -0.96
N SER A 70 -14.04 -8.40 -1.20
CA SER A 70 -13.15 -9.05 -2.14
C SER A 70 -12.01 -9.79 -1.40
N PRO A 71 -11.81 -11.09 -1.65
CA PRO A 71 -10.74 -11.86 -1.00
C PRO A 71 -9.33 -11.31 -1.27
N ASP A 72 -9.10 -10.74 -2.45
CA ASP A 72 -7.82 -10.16 -2.84
C ASP A 72 -7.45 -8.93 -1.98
N GLU A 73 -8.42 -8.07 -1.65
CA GLU A 73 -8.22 -6.91 -0.78
C GLU A 73 -7.88 -7.33 0.65
N GLU A 74 -8.63 -8.29 1.19
CA GLU A 74 -8.37 -8.81 2.54
C GLU A 74 -6.95 -9.38 2.65
N LEU A 75 -6.51 -10.13 1.64
CA LEU A 75 -5.18 -10.69 1.58
C LEU A 75 -4.11 -9.60 1.45
N VAL A 76 -4.29 -8.62 0.57
CA VAL A 76 -3.33 -7.50 0.41
C VAL A 76 -3.22 -6.67 1.68
N TYR A 77 -4.35 -6.32 2.30
CA TYR A 77 -4.39 -5.60 3.58
C TYR A 77 -3.67 -6.38 4.69
N SER A 78 -4.01 -7.66 4.85
CA SER A 78 -3.43 -8.51 5.89
C SER A 78 -1.94 -8.70 5.69
N PHE A 79 -1.50 -8.98 4.46
CA PHE A 79 -0.10 -9.16 4.11
C PHE A 79 0.69 -7.87 4.36
N THR A 80 0.13 -6.73 3.94
CA THR A 80 0.73 -5.40 4.16
C THR A 80 0.93 -5.12 5.64
N ARG A 81 -0.09 -5.35 6.47
CA ARG A 81 0.00 -5.13 7.92
C ARG A 81 0.94 -6.11 8.59
N GLU A 82 0.85 -7.41 8.30
CA GLU A 82 1.69 -8.42 8.94
C GLU A 82 3.17 -8.14 8.64
N LEU A 83 3.51 -7.91 7.38
CA LEU A 83 4.89 -7.66 6.97
C LEU A 83 5.45 -6.37 7.61
N ASN A 84 4.72 -5.26 7.56
CA ASN A 84 5.21 -3.98 8.10
C ASN A 84 5.30 -3.98 9.64
N LEU A 85 4.32 -4.56 10.34
CA LEU A 85 4.25 -4.49 11.80
C LEU A 85 5.10 -5.56 12.48
N THR A 86 5.12 -6.78 11.93
CA THR A 86 5.80 -7.93 12.52
C THR A 86 7.17 -8.21 11.91
N ARG A 87 7.46 -7.65 10.72
CA ARG A 87 8.68 -7.92 9.92
C ARG A 87 8.75 -9.35 9.38
N SER A 88 7.61 -10.02 9.31
CA SER A 88 7.44 -11.37 8.76
C SER A 88 6.04 -11.53 8.17
N VAL A 89 5.86 -12.54 7.34
CA VAL A 89 4.53 -13.00 6.91
C VAL A 89 4.44 -14.48 7.26
N SER A 90 3.31 -14.90 7.82
CA SER A 90 3.09 -16.32 8.12
C SER A 90 3.01 -17.16 6.84
N ASP A 91 3.44 -18.44 6.93
CA ASP A 91 3.42 -19.35 5.78
C ASP A 91 2.00 -19.52 5.19
N ASP A 92 0.97 -19.53 6.06
CA ASP A 92 -0.44 -19.61 5.65
C ASP A 92 -0.85 -18.38 4.83
N LEU A 93 -0.58 -17.18 5.34
CA LEU A 93 -0.94 -15.94 4.64
C LEU A 93 -0.18 -15.82 3.33
N TYR A 94 1.12 -16.12 3.32
CA TYR A 94 1.93 -16.11 2.11
C TYR A 94 1.35 -17.08 1.05
N ALA A 95 1.05 -18.32 1.44
CA ALA A 95 0.51 -19.32 0.52
C ALA A 95 -0.84 -18.90 -0.08
N ARG A 96 -1.74 -18.33 0.74
CA ARG A 96 -3.04 -17.83 0.29
C ARG A 96 -2.91 -16.62 -0.63
N THR A 97 -2.03 -15.68 -0.32
CA THR A 97 -1.75 -14.52 -1.17
C THR A 97 -1.18 -14.94 -2.53
N VAL A 98 -0.22 -15.87 -2.56
CA VAL A 98 0.32 -16.40 -3.83
C VAL A 98 -0.74 -17.17 -4.61
N ALA A 99 -1.62 -17.93 -3.96
CA ALA A 99 -2.67 -18.66 -4.63
C ALA A 99 -3.71 -17.73 -5.28
N GLU A 100 -4.05 -16.62 -4.64
CA GLU A 100 -5.02 -15.65 -5.14
C GLU A 100 -4.42 -14.71 -6.20
N LEU A 101 -3.25 -14.13 -5.92
CA LEU A 101 -2.66 -13.09 -6.77
C LEU A 101 -1.71 -13.64 -7.83
N GLY A 102 -1.16 -14.83 -7.60
CA GLY A 102 -0.03 -15.37 -8.36
C GLY A 102 1.33 -14.89 -7.83
N PRO A 103 2.42 -15.58 -8.23
CA PRO A 103 3.76 -15.30 -7.71
C PRO A 103 4.29 -13.92 -8.11
N ASP A 104 4.09 -13.50 -9.37
CA ASP A 104 4.64 -12.23 -9.87
C ASP A 104 3.99 -11.03 -9.18
N ALA A 105 2.66 -11.03 -9.06
CA ALA A 105 1.93 -9.99 -8.33
C ALA A 105 2.28 -9.97 -6.83
N THR A 106 2.61 -11.12 -6.23
CA THR A 106 3.07 -11.19 -4.83
C THR A 106 4.46 -10.57 -4.67
N VAL A 107 5.36 -10.78 -5.63
CA VAL A 107 6.68 -10.11 -5.66
C VAL A 107 6.50 -8.60 -5.80
N ASP A 108 5.61 -8.17 -6.69
CA ASP A 108 5.33 -6.75 -6.90
C ASP A 108 4.67 -6.10 -5.68
N LEU A 109 3.79 -6.82 -4.96
CA LEU A 109 3.26 -6.36 -3.69
C LEU A 109 4.39 -6.05 -2.71
N VAL A 110 5.34 -6.97 -2.51
CA VAL A 110 6.51 -6.74 -1.63
C VAL A 110 7.33 -5.54 -2.10
N GLY A 111 7.52 -5.39 -3.42
CA GLY A 111 8.21 -4.24 -4.02
C GLY A 111 7.53 -2.91 -3.73
N ILE A 112 6.20 -2.85 -3.89
CA ILE A 112 5.37 -1.69 -3.55
C ILE A 112 5.51 -1.35 -2.07
N LEU A 113 5.39 -2.34 -1.18
CA LEU A 113 5.51 -2.12 0.27
C LEU A 113 6.88 -1.55 0.67
N GLY A 114 7.96 -2.08 0.09
CA GLY A 114 9.31 -1.58 0.33
C GLY A 114 9.50 -0.15 -0.18
N TYR A 115 9.03 0.13 -1.40
CA TYR A 115 9.13 1.45 -2.00
C TYR A 115 8.32 2.50 -1.23
N TYR A 116 7.06 2.21 -0.90
CA TYR A 116 6.20 3.12 -0.16
C TYR A 116 6.62 3.28 1.30
N SER A 117 7.22 2.26 1.92
CA SER A 117 7.89 2.43 3.21
C SER A 117 9.07 3.40 3.11
N LEU A 118 9.88 3.34 2.04
CA LEU A 118 10.97 4.30 1.81
C LEU A 118 10.44 5.74 1.64
N ILE A 119 9.33 5.92 0.92
CA ILE A 119 8.70 7.24 0.73
C ILE A 119 8.12 7.76 2.04
N SER A 120 7.32 6.95 2.74
CA SER A 120 6.83 7.24 4.10
C SER A 120 7.98 7.64 5.04
N MET A 121 9.05 6.84 5.10
CA MET A 121 10.24 7.15 5.91
C MET A 121 10.87 8.49 5.53
N THR A 122 10.96 8.79 4.22
CA THR A 122 11.50 10.06 3.72
C THR A 122 10.64 11.23 4.19
N ILE A 123 9.32 11.12 4.05
CA ILE A 123 8.35 12.13 4.51
C ILE A 123 8.51 12.39 6.01
N LYS A 124 8.59 11.32 6.82
CA LYS A 124 8.73 11.43 8.28
C LYS A 124 10.10 11.94 8.72
N ALA A 125 11.18 11.51 8.07
CA ALA A 125 12.54 11.90 8.43
C ALA A 125 12.83 13.38 8.10
N PHE A 126 12.19 13.92 7.07
CA PHE A 126 12.41 15.29 6.60
C PHE A 126 11.24 16.24 6.87
N ASP A 127 10.27 15.82 7.67
CA ASP A 127 9.09 16.61 8.10
C ASP A 127 8.34 17.26 6.91
N VAL A 128 8.11 16.46 5.86
CA VAL A 128 7.42 16.92 4.66
C VAL A 128 5.94 17.04 4.96
N SER A 129 5.44 18.28 5.02
CA SER A 129 4.03 18.56 5.27
C SER A 129 3.19 18.42 3.99
N PRO A 130 1.95 17.90 4.07
CA PRO A 130 0.98 18.01 2.97
C PRO A 130 0.79 19.48 2.57
N PRO A 131 0.46 19.78 1.31
CA PRO A 131 0.09 21.13 0.90
C PRO A 131 -1.06 21.66 1.77
N ASP A 132 -1.05 22.96 2.10
CA ASP A 132 -2.12 23.58 2.88
C ASP A 132 -3.47 23.43 2.14
N GLY A 133 -4.42 22.72 2.76
CA GLY A 133 -5.83 22.69 2.35
C GLY A 133 -6.32 21.43 1.62
N GLY A 134 -6.38 20.29 2.32
CA GLY A 134 -7.25 19.16 1.98
C GLY A 134 -8.62 19.32 2.62
#